data_AF-S1NV31-F1
#
_entry.id   AF-S1NV31-F1
#
_cell.length_a   1.000
_cell.length_b   1.000
_cell.length_c   1.000
_cell.angle_alpha   90.00
_cell.angle_beta   90.00
_cell.angle_gamma   90.00
#
_symmetry.space_group_name_H-M   'P 1'
#
loop_
_entity.id
_entity.type
_entity.pdbx_description
1 polymer ?
#
loop_
_entity_poly.entity_id
_entity_poly.type
_entity_poly.pdbx_seq_one_letter_code
_entity_poly.pdbx_strand_id
1 'polypeptide(L)'
;MKYNEFGIPTEPEEEKVVLTDIYGEDIFAEEEYLSDNGLPLKTTNEMRYATDYVKELTLAEKWIFLNELLKNGQTEEILTEVLLDEIEAQGVLTVFDLEVKEA
;
A
#
# COMPACT_ATOMS: atom_id res chain seq x y z
N MET A 1 26.26 1.24 -24.43
CA MET A 1 25.68 2.54 -24.82
C MET A 1 26.32 3.04 -26.09
N LYS A 2 25.55 3.11 -27.18
CA LYS A 2 25.97 3.76 -28.43
C LYS A 2 25.50 5.21 -28.43
N TYR A 3 26.25 6.11 -29.06
CA TYR A 3 25.94 7.54 -29.17
C TYR A 3 25.87 7.95 -30.64
N ASN A 4 25.00 8.90 -30.97
CA ASN A 4 24.93 9.47 -32.32
C ASN A 4 26.08 10.48 -32.55
N GLU A 5 26.15 11.04 -33.75
CA GLU A 5 27.14 12.06 -34.13
C GLU A 5 27.09 13.37 -33.30
N PHE A 6 26.04 13.55 -32.50
CA PHE A 6 25.85 14.68 -31.57
C PHE A 6 26.10 14.31 -30.11
N GLY A 7 26.57 13.09 -29.82
CA GLY A 7 26.85 12.63 -28.45
C GLY A 7 25.59 12.26 -27.64
N ILE A 8 24.44 12.09 -28.30
CA ILE A 8 23.19 11.67 -27.66
C ILE A 8 23.14 10.13 -27.68
N PRO A 9 22.83 9.46 -26.55
CA PRO A 9 22.64 8.01 -26.54
C PRO A 9 21.60 7.57 -27.57
N THR A 10 21.93 6.59 -28.40
CA THR A 10 21.00 6.00 -29.39
C THR A 10 20.19 4.84 -28.83
N GLU A 11 20.57 4.35 -27.66
CA GLU A 11 19.87 3.33 -26.89
C GLU A 11 19.48 3.98 -25.56
N PRO A 12 18.24 3.76 -25.06
CA PRO A 12 17.85 4.23 -23.74
C PRO A 12 18.78 3.64 -22.67
N GLU A 13 18.92 4.32 -21.52
CA GLU A 13 19.62 3.74 -20.38
C GLU A 13 18.93 2.43 -19.99
N GLU A 14 19.72 1.37 -19.82
CA GLU A 14 19.20 0.12 -19.30
C GLU A 14 18.75 0.35 -17.86
N GLU A 15 17.47 0.10 -17.58
CA GLU A 15 16.93 0.18 -16.24
C GLU A 15 17.68 -0.83 -15.35
N LYS A 16 18.44 -0.30 -14.40
CA LYS A 16 19.24 -1.11 -13.50
C LYS A 16 18.41 -1.51 -12.28
N VAL A 17 18.16 -2.80 -12.12
CA VAL A 17 17.61 -3.36 -10.88
C VAL A 17 18.59 -3.12 -9.74
N VAL A 18 18.10 -2.52 -8.65
CA VAL A 18 18.87 -2.23 -7.44
C VAL A 18 18.46 -3.10 -6.27
N LEU A 19 17.18 -3.46 -6.18
CA LEU A 19 16.61 -4.27 -5.10
C LEU A 19 15.49 -5.17 -5.66
N THR A 20 15.07 -6.13 -4.84
CA THR A 20 13.89 -6.95 -5.08
C THR A 20 12.99 -6.80 -3.87
N ASP A 21 11.71 -6.52 -4.09
CA ASP A 21 10.76 -6.30 -3.01
C ASP A 21 10.32 -7.60 -2.32
N ILE A 22 9.53 -7.47 -1.24
CA ILE A 22 9.00 -8.63 -0.48
C ILE A 22 8.12 -9.58 -1.31
N TYR A 23 7.62 -9.14 -2.46
CA TYR A 23 6.81 -9.92 -3.38
C TYR A 23 7.61 -10.55 -4.53
N GLY A 24 8.92 -10.30 -4.58
CA GLY A 24 9.81 -10.79 -5.64
C GLY A 24 9.81 -9.91 -6.88
N GLU A 25 9.30 -8.67 -6.80
CA GLU A 25 9.30 -7.71 -7.91
C GLU A 25 10.56 -6.84 -7.88
N ASP A 26 11.12 -6.61 -9.06
CA ASP A 26 12.32 -5.79 -9.20
C ASP A 26 12.01 -4.31 -8.93
N ILE A 27 12.91 -3.68 -8.18
CA ILE A 27 12.95 -2.24 -7.94
C ILE A 27 14.15 -1.68 -8.71
N PHE A 28 13.87 -0.79 -9.65
CA PHE A 28 14.88 -0.14 -10.48
C PHE A 28 15.45 1.12 -9.80
N ALA A 29 16.63 1.56 -10.21
CA ALA A 29 17.37 2.64 -9.56
C ALA A 29 16.61 3.98 -9.45
N GLU A 30 15.66 4.23 -10.36
CA GLU A 30 14.85 5.44 -10.39
C GLU A 30 13.50 5.29 -9.68
N GLU A 31 13.17 4.10 -9.19
CA GLU A 31 11.91 3.84 -8.50
C GLU A 31 12.01 4.12 -6.99
N GLU A 32 10.95 4.74 -6.45
CA GLU A 32 10.79 4.88 -5.01
C GLU A 32 10.39 3.56 -4.37
N TYR A 33 10.85 3.33 -3.14
CA TYR A 33 10.50 2.17 -2.34
C TYR A 33 10.45 2.54 -0.86
N LEU A 34 9.60 1.84 -0.12
CA LEU A 34 9.51 1.90 1.33
C LEU A 34 10.44 0.85 1.94
N SER A 35 10.93 1.10 3.14
CA SER A 35 11.69 0.12 3.91
C SER A 35 10.91 -0.23 5.17
N ASP A 36 10.29 -1.40 5.19
CA ASP A 36 9.63 -1.94 6.38
C ASP A 36 10.49 -3.04 7.00
N ASN A 37 10.88 -2.87 8.27
CA ASN A 37 11.75 -3.81 9.00
C ASN A 37 13.04 -4.22 8.25
N GLY A 38 13.56 -3.33 7.40
CA GLY A 38 14.76 -3.58 6.59
C GLY A 38 14.51 -4.39 5.31
N LEU A 39 13.26 -4.70 5.00
CA LEU A 39 12.86 -5.28 3.72
C LEU A 39 12.31 -4.18 2.80
N PRO A 40 12.79 -4.11 1.55
CA PRO A 40 12.27 -3.15 0.59
C PRO A 40 10.86 -3.55 0.13
N LEU A 41 9.97 -2.58 0.07
CA LEU A 41 8.62 -2.69 -0.47
C LEU A 41 8.49 -1.68 -1.60
N LYS A 42 8.21 -2.15 -2.81
CA LYS A 42 7.92 -1.26 -3.93
C LYS A 42 6.65 -0.46 -3.61
N THR A 43 6.67 0.87 -3.79
CA THR A 43 5.54 1.73 -3.39
C THR A 43 4.23 1.34 -4.08
N THR A 44 4.30 0.81 -5.32
CA THR A 44 3.13 0.29 -6.04
C THR A 44 2.47 -0.91 -5.37
N ASN A 45 3.19 -1.61 -4.48
CA ASN A 45 2.70 -2.77 -3.74
C ASN A 45 2.22 -2.44 -2.32
N GLU A 46 2.20 -1.17 -1.93
CA GLU A 46 1.73 -0.74 -0.61
C GLU A 46 0.28 -1.19 -0.32
N MET A 47 -0.62 -1.00 -1.29
CA MET A 47 -2.02 -1.43 -1.17
C MET A 47 -2.15 -2.96 -1.03
N ARG A 48 -1.32 -3.70 -1.78
CA ARG A 48 -1.28 -5.17 -1.71
C ARG A 48 -0.78 -5.62 -0.35
N TYR A 49 0.25 -4.97 0.17
CA TYR A 49 0.79 -5.21 1.50
C TYR A 49 -0.24 -4.97 2.60
N ALA A 50 -0.90 -3.82 2.58
CA ALA A 50 -1.99 -3.53 3.50
C ALA A 50 -3.11 -4.57 3.42
N THR A 51 -3.52 -4.96 2.22
CA THR A 51 -4.57 -5.97 2.00
C THR A 51 -4.19 -7.33 2.55
N ASP A 52 -2.99 -7.81 2.25
CA ASP A 52 -2.51 -9.12 2.71
C ASP A 52 -2.38 -9.12 4.24
N TYR A 53 -1.81 -8.06 4.81
CA TYR A 53 -1.72 -7.89 6.27
C TYR A 53 -3.09 -7.94 6.95
N VAL A 54 -4.06 -7.18 6.44
CA VAL A 54 -5.41 -7.16 7.00
C VAL A 54 -6.09 -8.52 6.86
N LYS A 55 -5.91 -9.25 5.76
CA LYS A 55 -6.50 -10.59 5.58
C LYS A 55 -6.02 -11.61 6.61
N GLU A 56 -4.79 -11.48 7.08
CA GLU A 56 -4.23 -12.37 8.12
C GLU A 56 -4.82 -12.11 9.50
N LEU A 57 -5.38 -10.92 9.75
CA LEU A 57 -5.99 -10.57 11.02
C LEU A 57 -7.35 -11.25 11.22
N THR A 58 -7.63 -11.66 12.44
CA THR A 58 -8.98 -12.01 12.86
C THR A 58 -9.88 -10.76 12.93
N LEU A 59 -11.19 -10.95 12.87
CA LEU A 59 -12.16 -9.85 12.99
C LEU A 59 -11.94 -9.02 14.27
N ALA A 60 -11.63 -9.67 15.40
CA ALA A 60 -11.38 -8.96 16.65
C ALA A 60 -10.11 -8.09 16.57
N GLU A 61 -9.05 -8.59 15.94
CA GLU A 61 -7.80 -7.86 15.74
C GLU A 61 -8.00 -6.68 14.78
N LYS A 62 -8.73 -6.86 13.67
CA LYS A 62 -9.11 -5.79 12.73
C LYS A 62 -9.81 -4.64 13.46
N TRP A 63 -10.77 -4.94 14.34
CA TRP A 63 -11.51 -3.94 15.11
C TRP A 63 -10.66 -3.18 16.14
N ILE A 64 -9.77 -3.88 16.83
CA ILE A 64 -8.84 -3.26 17.79
C ILE A 64 -7.92 -2.31 17.02
N PHE A 65 -7.36 -2.79 15.91
CA PHE A 65 -6.40 -2.04 15.14
C PHE A 65 -7.01 -0.81 14.47
N LEU A 66 -8.20 -0.93 13.85
CA LEU A 66 -8.94 0.22 13.33
C LEU A 66 -9.23 1.27 14.43
N ASN A 67 -9.65 0.82 15.63
CA ASN A 67 -9.88 1.73 16.75
C ASN A 67 -8.61 2.44 17.21
N GLU A 68 -7.46 1.75 17.20
CA GLU A 68 -6.17 2.34 17.56
C GLU A 68 -5.73 3.39 16.53
N LEU A 69 -5.87 3.10 15.23
CA LEU A 69 -5.58 4.05 14.14
C LEU A 69 -6.45 5.31 14.25
N LEU A 70 -7.76 5.15 14.40
CA LEU A 70 -8.71 6.26 14.54
C LEU A 70 -8.45 7.12 15.79
N LYS A 71 -8.03 6.51 16.90
CA LYS A 71 -7.72 7.23 18.15
C LYS A 71 -6.41 8.01 18.08
N ASN A 72 -5.41 7.44 17.41
CA ASN A 72 -4.07 8.04 17.34
C ASN A 72 -3.98 9.15 16.29
N GLY A 73 -5.02 9.32 15.45
CA GLY A 73 -5.04 10.32 14.38
C GLY A 73 -3.96 10.10 13.32
N GLN A 74 -3.26 8.96 13.38
CA GLN A 74 -2.28 8.55 12.38
C GLN A 74 -3.06 7.92 11.24
N THR A 75 -3.36 8.75 10.24
CA THR A 75 -4.02 8.34 9.02
C THR A 75 -2.98 7.65 8.13
N GLU A 76 -2.64 6.39 8.44
CA GLU A 76 -2.24 5.48 7.38
C GLU A 76 -3.51 5.22 6.58
N GLU A 77 -3.76 6.10 5.61
CA GLU A 77 -5.02 6.21 4.86
C GLU A 77 -5.34 4.88 4.18
N ILE A 78 -4.32 4.25 3.57
CA ILE A 78 -4.41 2.95 2.91
C ILE A 78 -4.81 1.83 3.87
N LEU A 79 -4.18 1.72 5.04
CA LEU A 79 -4.49 0.67 6.02
C LEU A 79 -5.89 0.86 6.63
N THR A 80 -6.30 2.10 6.86
CA THR A 80 -7.62 2.42 7.38
C THR A 80 -8.72 2.05 6.38
N GLU A 81 -8.53 2.38 5.10
CA GLU A 81 -9.46 2.03 4.02
C GLU A 81 -9.62 0.50 3.87
N VAL A 82 -8.51 -0.22 3.80
CA VAL A 82 -8.52 -1.69 3.69
C VAL A 82 -9.23 -2.35 4.87
N LEU A 83 -8.99 -1.87 6.10
CA LEU A 83 -9.64 -2.38 7.30
C LEU A 83 -11.15 -2.16 7.27
N LEU A 84 -11.61 -0.98 6.83
CA LEU A 84 -13.03 -0.66 6.73
C LEU A 84 -13.72 -1.57 5.71
N ASP A 85 -13.18 -1.65 4.48
CA ASP A 85 -13.73 -2.47 3.40
C ASP A 85 -13.87 -3.95 3.82
N GLU A 86 -12.84 -4.48 4.47
CA GLU A 86 -12.83 -5.88 4.87
C GLU A 86 -13.76 -6.17 6.07
N ILE A 87 -13.94 -5.24 7.01
CA ILE A 87 -14.92 -5.38 8.11
C ILE A 87 -16.35 -5.28 7.56
N GLU A 88 -16.60 -4.38 6.61
CA GLU A 88 -17.90 -4.27 5.91
C GLU A 88 -18.23 -5.55 5.13
N ALA A 89 -17.28 -6.08 4.37
CA ALA A 89 -17.45 -7.30 3.57
C ALA A 89 -17.75 -8.54 4.42
N GLN A 90 -17.28 -8.58 5.67
CA GLN A 90 -17.58 -9.66 6.61
C GLN A 90 -18.97 -9.55 7.25
N GLY A 91 -19.74 -8.49 6.93
CA GLY A 91 -21.14 -8.32 7.35
C GLY A 91 -21.30 -8.00 8.83
N VAL A 92 -20.25 -7.53 9.49
CA VAL A 92 -20.21 -7.25 10.94
C VAL A 92 -20.57 -5.79 11.22
N LEU A 93 -20.38 -4.91 10.23
CA LEU A 93 -20.87 -3.54 10.24
C LEU A 93 -22.26 -3.47 9.60
N THR A 94 -23.30 -3.38 10.42
CA THR A 94 -24.46 -2.59 10.02
C THR A 94 -24.01 -1.14 10.04
N VAL A 95 -23.66 -0.59 8.88
CA VAL A 95 -23.53 0.85 8.72
C VAL A 95 -24.93 1.40 9.01
N PHE A 96 -25.10 2.08 10.15
CA PHE A 96 -26.31 2.83 10.37
C PHE A 96 -26.26 3.99 9.39
N ASP A 97 -26.96 3.84 8.25
CA ASP A 97 -27.35 4.99 7.43
C ASP A 97 -28.11 5.94 8.35
N LEU A 98 -27.40 6.95 8.85
CA LEU A 98 -28.00 8.09 9.53
C LEU A 98 -28.69 8.89 8.43
N GLU A 99 -29.89 8.46 8.05
CA GLU A 99 -30.80 9.31 7.29
C GLU A 99 -31.07 10.55 8.15
N VAL A 100 -30.46 11.67 7.75
CA VAL A 100 -30.76 12.98 8.31
C VAL A 100 -32.23 13.26 8.05
N LYS A 101 -33.06 13.13 9.08
CA LYS A 101 -34.41 13.67 9.04
C LYS A 101 -34.30 15.19 8.97
N GLU A 102 -34.52 15.76 7.80
CA GLU A 102 -34.79 17.20 7.67
C GLU A 102 -35.98 17.54 8.59
N ALA A 103 -35.77 18.55 9.45
CA ALA A 103 -36.73 19.03 10.43
C ALA A 103 -37.60 20.16 9.86
#